data_AF-A0A1C6FU28-F1
#
_entry.id   AF-A0A1C6FU28-F1
#
_cell.length_a   1.000
_cell.length_b   1.000
_cell.length_c   1.000
_cell.angle_alpha   90.00
_cell.angle_beta   90.00
_cell.angle_gamma   90.00
#
_symmetry.space_group_name_H-M   'P 1'
#
loop_
_entity.id
_entity.type
_entity.pdbx_description
1 polymer ?
#
loop_
_entity_poly.entity_id
_entity_poly.type
_entity_poly.pdbx_seq_one_letter_code
_entity_poly.pdbx_strand_id
1 'polypeptide(L)'
;MKTLVHNGVDVIVQNGQKSFVDTLVSKGISFVELPVLISRQIRVLQYSANSIVKYAIVELFDGGEGDDWYQIFITSSAPADGWNELYTDCLRQLNGEKPTKIKSRLKMAILAIDRVITEKKNKNIDKENISDEEKFTKLMIGYSFDDYTEKDWKDMALGLWHYGYFKDNIDYFATDIDLDLLNNIKKYL
;
A
#
# COMPACT_ATOMS: atom_id res chain seq x y z
N MET A 1 24.42 0.44 8.26
CA MET A 1 23.28 1.30 7.86
C MET A 1 22.80 0.79 6.51
N LYS A 2 21.54 0.35 6.41
CA LYS A 2 20.95 -0.16 5.15
C LYS A 2 20.10 0.96 4.55
N THR A 3 20.11 1.10 3.23
CA THR A 3 19.22 2.01 2.51
C THR A 3 18.26 1.17 1.68
N LEU A 4 16.98 1.50 1.78
CA LEU A 4 15.87 0.96 1.00
C LEU A 4 15.39 2.03 0.03
N VAL A 5 14.52 1.67 -0.90
CA VAL A 5 13.94 2.63 -1.86
C VAL A 5 12.44 2.47 -1.87
N HIS A 6 11.71 3.55 -1.67
CA HIS A 6 10.24 3.56 -1.76
C HIS A 6 9.83 4.63 -2.78
N ASN A 7 9.17 4.24 -3.87
CA ASN A 7 8.75 5.17 -4.93
C ASN A 7 9.90 6.02 -5.52
N GLY A 8 11.11 5.46 -5.55
CA GLY A 8 12.31 6.15 -6.02
C GLY A 8 12.94 7.09 -5.00
N VAL A 9 12.42 7.15 -3.77
CA VAL A 9 12.97 7.92 -2.66
C VAL A 9 13.73 6.99 -1.72
N ASP A 10 14.94 7.39 -1.33
CA ASP A 10 15.76 6.64 -0.39
C ASP A 10 15.16 6.66 1.03
N VAL A 11 15.13 5.49 1.66
CA VAL A 11 14.72 5.30 3.06
C VAL A 11 15.86 4.67 3.83
N ILE A 12 16.40 5.39 4.80
CA ILE A 12 17.49 4.91 5.66
C ILE A 12 16.92 4.07 6.80
N VAL A 13 17.48 2.88 7.01
CA VAL A 13 17.10 1.98 8.11
C VAL A 13 18.09 2.11 9.26
N GLN A 14 17.56 2.34 10.46
CA GLN A 14 18.31 2.32 11.71
C GLN A 14 17.60 1.41 12.71
N ASN A 15 18.39 0.68 13.50
CA ASN A 15 17.90 -0.08 14.64
C ASN A 15 18.62 0.42 15.89
N GLY A 16 17.96 0.39 17.05
CA GLY A 16 18.60 0.79 18.30
C GLY A 16 17.81 0.43 19.54
N GLN A 17 18.50 0.36 20.67
CA GLN A 17 17.93 0.09 22.00
C GLN A 17 17.41 1.37 22.69
N LYS A 18 17.71 2.55 22.12
CA LYS A 18 17.30 3.85 22.69
C LYS A 18 16.12 4.39 21.91
N SER A 19 15.17 4.99 22.63
CA SER A 19 14.07 5.77 22.06
C SER A 19 14.61 6.82 21.10
N PHE A 20 14.05 6.82 19.88
CA PHE A 20 14.39 7.83 18.88
C PHE A 20 13.94 9.23 19.32
N VAL A 21 12.78 9.32 20.00
CA VAL A 21 12.26 10.58 20.56
C VAL A 21 13.25 11.14 21.59
N ASP A 22 13.70 10.33 22.55
CA ASP A 22 14.66 10.77 23.57
C ASP A 22 15.99 11.19 22.94
N THR A 23 16.38 10.52 21.84
CA THR A 23 17.56 10.89 21.05
C THR A 23 17.40 12.25 20.39
N LEU A 24 16.22 12.60 19.88
CA LEU A 24 15.95 13.94 19.33
C LEU A 24 15.95 14.99 20.44
N VAL A 25 15.29 14.73 21.57
CA VAL A 25 15.22 15.63 22.73
C VAL A 25 16.61 15.93 23.30
N SER A 26 17.41 14.89 23.57
CA SER A 26 18.77 15.04 24.12
C SER A 26 19.73 15.80 23.20
N LYS A 27 19.46 15.79 21.89
CA LYS A 27 20.21 16.57 20.89
C LYS A 27 19.65 17.97 20.64
N GLY A 28 18.58 18.36 21.33
CA GLY A 28 17.92 19.64 21.12
C GLY A 28 17.26 19.77 19.74
N ILE A 29 16.89 18.66 19.11
CA ILE A 29 16.25 18.63 17.79
C ILE A 29 14.74 18.72 17.97
N SER A 30 14.13 19.81 17.47
CA SER A 30 12.68 19.95 17.44
C SER A 30 12.04 18.97 16.46
N PHE A 31 10.90 18.41 16.88
CA PHE A 31 10.11 17.50 16.07
C PHE A 31 8.61 17.71 16.33
N VAL A 32 7.80 17.20 15.41
CA VAL A 32 6.34 17.13 15.49
C VAL A 32 5.93 15.69 15.22
N GLU A 33 5.07 15.14 16.07
CA GLU A 33 4.43 13.85 15.81
C GLU A 33 3.25 14.08 14.86
N LEU A 34 3.27 13.40 13.71
CA LEU A 34 2.21 13.51 12.71
C LEU A 34 0.98 12.70 13.14
N PRO A 35 -0.24 13.17 12.84
CA PRO A 35 -1.49 12.49 13.20
C PRO A 35 -1.77 11.29 12.26
N VAL A 36 -0.89 10.29 12.28
CA VAL A 36 -0.92 9.12 11.42
C VAL A 36 -0.99 7.86 12.28
N LEU A 37 -1.94 6.98 12.00
CA LEU A 37 -2.12 5.72 12.73
C LEU A 37 -1.81 4.54 11.80
N ILE A 38 -0.64 3.95 11.94
CA ILE A 38 -0.25 2.70 11.27
C ILE A 38 -0.56 1.51 12.19
N SER A 39 -0.02 1.54 13.41
CA SER A 39 -0.33 0.59 14.49
C SER A 39 -0.15 1.28 15.85
N ARG A 40 -0.49 0.59 16.95
CA ARG A 40 -0.36 1.15 18.32
C ARG A 40 1.08 1.44 18.74
N GLN A 41 2.06 0.76 18.14
CA GLN A 41 3.48 0.84 18.50
C GLN A 41 4.30 1.68 17.50
N ILE A 42 3.65 2.25 16.49
CA ILE A 42 4.31 2.97 15.40
C ILE A 42 3.98 4.45 15.48
N ARG A 43 5.01 5.29 15.47
CA ARG A 43 4.92 6.74 15.42
C ARG A 43 5.52 7.28 14.13
N VAL A 44 4.98 8.37 13.63
CA VAL A 44 5.56 9.09 12.50
C VAL A 44 5.94 10.49 12.96
N LEU A 45 7.23 10.81 12.88
CA LEU A 45 7.79 12.08 13.33
C LEU A 45 8.28 12.89 12.14
N GLN A 46 7.97 14.17 12.11
CA GLN A 46 8.66 15.15 11.28
C GLN A 46 9.67 15.90 12.16
N TYR A 47 10.92 16.02 11.72
CA TYR A 47 11.97 16.71 12.47
C TYR A 47 12.91 17.45 11.54
N SER A 48 13.67 18.41 12.06
CA SER A 48 14.66 19.17 11.28
C SER A 48 16.07 18.85 11.75
N ALA A 49 16.88 18.26 10.88
CA ALA A 49 18.29 18.01 11.16
C ALA A 49 19.14 18.80 10.15
N ASN A 50 20.03 19.66 10.65
CA ASN A 50 20.86 20.55 9.82
C ASN A 50 20.02 21.40 8.84
N SER A 51 18.91 21.96 9.33
CA SER A 51 17.95 22.76 8.54
C SER A 51 17.26 22.02 7.39
N ILE A 52 17.37 20.69 7.35
CA ILE A 52 16.67 19.84 6.38
C ILE A 52 15.55 19.11 7.11
N VAL A 53 14.32 19.26 6.60
CA VAL A 53 13.16 18.51 7.08
C VAL A 53 13.33 17.04 6.71
N LYS A 54 13.12 16.18 7.70
CA LYS A 54 13.13 14.72 7.57
C LYS A 54 11.92 14.13 8.27
N TYR A 55 11.62 12.91 7.90
CA TYR A 55 10.55 12.13 8.50
C TYR A 55 11.11 10.82 9.01
N ALA A 56 10.60 10.34 10.13
CA ALA A 56 10.94 9.05 10.72
C ALA A 56 9.68 8.27 11.06
N ILE A 57 9.55 7.06 10.54
CA ILE A 57 8.65 6.04 11.10
C ILE A 57 9.44 5.31 12.18
N VAL A 58 8.91 5.29 13.40
CA VAL A 58 9.54 4.70 14.57
C VAL A 58 8.63 3.62 15.11
N GLU A 59 9.06 2.37 15.03
CA GLU A 59 8.37 1.23 15.60
C GLU A 59 9.11 0.75 16.86
N LEU A 60 8.36 0.56 17.94
CA LEU A 60 8.83 -0.11 19.14
C LEU A 60 8.46 -1.59 19.09
N PHE A 61 9.47 -2.45 19.14
CA PHE A 61 9.30 -3.88 19.38
C PHE A 61 9.51 -4.16 20.86
N ASP A 62 8.45 -4.66 21.51
CA ASP A 62 8.49 -5.13 22.89
C ASP A 62 9.24 -6.47 22.92
N GLY A 63 10.43 -6.45 23.52
CA GLY A 63 11.30 -7.62 23.64
C GLY A 63 10.98 -8.48 24.87
N GLY A 64 10.06 -8.05 25.74
CA GLY A 64 9.83 -8.67 27.04
C GLY A 64 10.73 -8.06 28.13
N GLU A 65 11.64 -8.83 28.72
CA GLU A 65 12.42 -8.46 29.92
C GLU A 65 13.49 -7.35 29.68
N GLY A 66 13.07 -6.19 29.16
CA GLY A 66 13.94 -5.02 28.95
C GLY A 66 14.73 -5.03 27.64
N ASP A 67 14.44 -5.97 26.74
CA ASP A 67 15.08 -6.09 25.42
C ASP A 67 14.37 -5.28 24.31
N ASP A 68 13.66 -4.23 24.71
CA ASP A 68 12.94 -3.34 23.82
C ASP A 68 13.89 -2.74 22.78
N TRP A 69 13.50 -2.82 21.52
CA TRP A 69 14.29 -2.25 20.44
C TRP A 69 13.41 -1.51 19.44
N TYR A 70 14.05 -0.55 18.79
CA TYR A 70 13.40 0.35 17.86
C TYR A 70 13.86 0.05 16.45
N GLN A 71 12.91 -0.01 15.53
CA GLN A 71 13.15 0.06 14.11
C GLN A 71 12.75 1.43 13.59
N ILE A 72 13.65 2.08 12.88
CA ILE A 72 13.49 3.46 12.44
C ILE A 72 13.72 3.53 10.92
N PHE A 73 12.72 4.02 10.20
CA PHE A 73 12.79 4.31 8.77
C PHE A 73 12.81 5.82 8.55
N ILE A 74 13.90 6.34 8.00
CA ILE A 74 14.09 7.79 7.81
C ILE A 74 14.02 8.13 6.33
N THR A 75 13.18 9.11 5.96
CA THR A 75 13.03 9.61 4.59
C THR A 75 13.10 11.14 4.54
N SER A 76 13.43 11.69 3.37
CA SER A 76 13.50 13.13 3.11
C SER A 76 12.17 13.74 2.70
N SER A 77 11.16 12.92 2.34
CA SER A 77 9.86 13.40 1.88
C SER A 77 8.71 12.54 2.41
N ALA A 78 7.55 13.16 2.60
CA ALA A 78 6.33 12.41 2.86
C ALA A 78 6.00 11.50 1.65
N PRO A 79 5.59 10.24 1.88
CA PRO A 79 5.22 9.32 0.81
C PRO A 79 3.95 9.78 0.09
N ALA A 80 3.93 9.68 -1.23
CA ALA A 80 2.82 10.12 -2.06
C ALA A 80 1.60 9.18 -2.01
N ASP A 81 1.82 7.90 -1.69
CA ASP A 81 0.82 6.84 -1.58
C ASP A 81 0.42 6.50 -0.14
N GLY A 82 1.16 7.01 0.85
CA GLY A 82 0.79 6.93 2.27
C GLY A 82 1.87 6.32 3.15
N TRP A 83 1.79 6.60 4.45
CA TRP A 83 2.79 6.17 5.42
C TRP A 83 2.76 4.66 5.68
N ASN A 84 1.57 4.06 5.61
CA ASN A 84 1.41 2.61 5.79
C ASN A 84 2.05 1.84 4.61
N GLU A 85 1.92 2.38 3.40
CA GLU A 85 2.50 1.87 2.16
C GLU A 85 4.02 1.89 2.24
N LEU A 86 4.62 3.04 2.63
CA LEU A 86 6.06 3.16 2.86
C LEU A 86 6.54 2.16 3.90
N TYR A 87 5.88 2.08 5.05
CA TYR A 87 6.24 1.17 6.14
C TYR A 87 6.20 -0.30 5.69
N THR A 88 5.10 -0.71 5.06
CA THR A 88 4.92 -2.08 4.56
C THR A 88 5.97 -2.43 3.50
N ASP A 89 6.23 -1.52 2.56
CA ASP A 89 7.26 -1.71 1.53
C ASP A 89 8.66 -1.84 2.14
N CYS A 90 8.98 -1.04 3.15
CA CYS A 90 10.25 -1.15 3.87
C CYS A 90 10.41 -2.53 4.54
N LEU A 91 9.39 -3.02 5.25
CA LEU A 91 9.43 -4.36 5.86
C LEU A 91 9.63 -5.47 4.83
N ARG A 92 8.91 -5.39 3.71
CA ARG A 92 9.04 -6.36 2.60
C ARG A 92 10.45 -6.37 2.01
N GLN A 93 11.05 -5.20 1.78
CA GLN A 93 12.42 -5.09 1.30
C GLN A 93 13.47 -5.56 2.31
N LEU A 94 13.19 -5.45 3.61
CA LEU A 94 14.03 -6.08 4.63
C LEU A 94 14.02 -7.60 4.52
N ASN A 95 12.88 -8.18 4.11
CA ASN A 95 12.71 -9.61 3.83
C ASN A 95 13.16 -10.04 2.42
N GLY A 96 13.72 -9.13 1.62
CA GLY A 96 14.30 -9.43 0.31
C GLY A 96 13.38 -9.20 -0.88
N GLU A 97 12.18 -8.65 -0.68
CA GLU A 97 11.34 -8.20 -1.80
C GLU A 97 11.96 -6.98 -2.50
N LYS A 98 11.61 -6.81 -3.78
CA LYS A 98 12.02 -5.64 -4.55
C LYS A 98 11.18 -4.42 -4.14
N PRO A 99 11.73 -3.20 -4.23
CA PRO A 99 10.97 -1.97 -4.07
C PRO A 99 9.67 -1.97 -4.86
N THR A 100 8.57 -1.63 -4.20
CA THR A 100 7.31 -1.37 -4.90
C THR A 100 7.36 -0.01 -5.60
N LYS A 101 6.57 0.09 -6.67
CA LYS A 101 6.30 1.36 -7.35
C LYS A 101 4.89 1.81 -7.01
N ILE A 102 4.73 3.12 -6.92
CA ILE A 102 3.45 3.77 -6.68
C ILE A 102 2.46 3.28 -7.72
N LYS A 103 1.29 2.85 -7.25
CA LYS A 103 0.22 2.42 -8.14
C LYS A 103 -0.33 3.64 -8.86
N SER A 104 -0.60 3.52 -10.16
CA SER A 104 -1.33 4.58 -10.86
C SER A 104 -2.73 4.74 -10.25
N ARG A 105 -3.31 5.95 -10.39
CA ARG A 105 -4.71 6.19 -10.01
C ARG A 105 -5.66 5.25 -10.78
N LEU A 106 -5.33 4.91 -12.03
CA LEU A 106 -6.14 3.97 -12.81
C LEU A 106 -6.12 2.58 -12.19
N LYS A 107 -4.95 2.08 -11.80
CA LYS A 107 -4.85 0.79 -11.09
C LYS A 107 -5.59 0.80 -9.76
N MET A 108 -5.51 1.90 -9.01
CA MET A 108 -6.29 2.08 -7.78
C MET A 108 -7.80 2.01 -8.05
N ALA A 109 -8.27 2.65 -9.13
CA ALA A 109 -9.69 2.61 -9.51
C ALA A 109 -10.13 1.19 -9.91
N ILE A 110 -9.33 0.48 -10.72
CA ILE A 110 -9.61 -0.91 -11.10
C ILE A 110 -9.74 -1.80 -9.85
N LEU A 111 -8.79 -1.73 -8.92
CA LEU A 111 -8.82 -2.53 -7.69
C LEU A 111 -10.01 -2.19 -6.78
N ALA A 112 -10.39 -0.91 -6.71
CA ALA A 112 -11.56 -0.49 -5.94
C ALA A 112 -12.86 -1.04 -6.54
N ILE A 113 -13.00 -1.01 -7.87
CA ILE A 113 -14.18 -1.54 -8.56
C ILE A 113 -14.22 -3.07 -8.47
N ASP A 114 -13.08 -3.73 -8.68
CA ASP A 114 -12.93 -5.18 -8.53
C ASP A 114 -13.38 -5.66 -7.16
N ARG A 115 -12.97 -4.97 -6.09
CA ARG A 115 -13.44 -5.28 -4.73
C ARG A 115 -14.97 -5.25 -4.62
N VAL A 116 -15.63 -4.24 -5.20
CA VAL A 116 -17.09 -4.13 -5.18
C VAL A 116 -17.76 -5.24 -5.97
N ILE A 117 -17.21 -5.60 -7.14
CA ILE A 117 -17.70 -6.72 -7.97
C ILE A 117 -17.55 -8.04 -7.18
N THR A 118 -16.36 -8.29 -6.63
CA THR A 118 -16.05 -9.47 -5.81
C THR A 118 -16.95 -9.57 -4.59
N GLU A 119 -17.19 -8.48 -3.86
CA GLU A 119 -18.12 -8.47 -2.71
C GLU A 119 -19.56 -8.79 -3.12
N LYS A 120 -20.03 -8.32 -4.29
CA LYS A 120 -21.35 -8.70 -4.83
C LYS A 120 -21.41 -10.18 -5.21
N LYS A 121 -20.36 -10.73 -5.80
CA LYS A 121 -20.27 -12.16 -6.14
C LYS A 121 -20.25 -13.02 -4.88
N ASN A 122 -19.45 -12.64 -3.88
CA ASN A 122 -19.37 -13.33 -2.59
C ASN A 122 -20.72 -13.39 -1.86
N LYS A 123 -21.54 -12.33 -1.92
CA LYS A 123 -22.91 -12.35 -1.35
C LYS A 123 -23.85 -13.35 -2.03
N ASN A 124 -23.52 -13.83 -3.22
CA ASN A 124 -24.32 -14.79 -3.97
C ASN A 124 -23.73 -16.20 -3.97
N ILE A 125 -22.55 -16.43 -3.36
CA ILE A 125 -21.87 -17.73 -3.31
C ILE A 125 -22.77 -18.84 -2.74
N ASP A 126 -23.58 -18.52 -1.72
CA ASP A 126 -24.49 -19.51 -1.12
C ASP A 126 -25.60 -19.99 -2.07
N LYS A 127 -25.82 -19.28 -3.18
CA LYS A 127 -26.81 -19.64 -4.21
C LYS A 127 -26.19 -20.38 -5.40
N GLU A 128 -24.87 -20.54 -5.43
CA GLU A 128 -24.17 -21.26 -6.48
C GLU A 128 -24.09 -22.76 -6.17
N ASN A 129 -24.33 -23.61 -7.17
CA ASN A 129 -24.16 -25.07 -7.08
C ASN A 129 -22.68 -25.46 -7.25
N ILE A 130 -21.84 -25.00 -6.32
CA ILE A 130 -20.40 -25.30 -6.28
C ILE A 130 -20.03 -26.03 -4.98
N SER A 131 -18.88 -26.71 -4.97
CA SER A 131 -18.42 -27.47 -3.80
C SER A 131 -18.02 -26.55 -2.66
N ASP A 132 -18.09 -27.03 -1.42
CA ASP A 132 -17.73 -26.22 -0.25
C ASP A 132 -16.25 -25.80 -0.23
N GLU A 133 -15.36 -26.62 -0.82
CA GLU A 133 -13.95 -26.28 -1.01
C GLU A 133 -13.76 -25.13 -2.03
N GLU A 134 -14.57 -25.12 -3.10
CA GLU A 134 -14.56 -24.05 -4.08
C GLU A 134 -15.15 -22.75 -3.50
N LYS A 135 -16.21 -22.85 -2.68
CA LYS A 135 -16.76 -21.70 -1.93
C LYS A 135 -15.71 -21.10 -0.99
N PHE A 136 -15.01 -21.95 -0.24
CA PHE A 136 -13.97 -21.51 0.69
C PHE A 136 -12.83 -20.79 -0.04
N THR A 137 -12.36 -21.36 -1.16
CA THR A 137 -11.32 -20.75 -2.01
C THR A 137 -11.75 -19.36 -2.51
N LYS A 138 -12.96 -19.23 -3.06
CA LYS A 138 -13.50 -17.94 -3.56
C LYS A 138 -13.65 -16.88 -2.45
N LEU A 139 -14.05 -17.29 -1.25
CA LEU A 139 -14.18 -16.41 -0.09
C LEU A 139 -12.83 -15.93 0.45
N MET A 140 -11.81 -16.79 0.44
CA MET A 140 -10.51 -16.52 1.06
C MET A 140 -9.50 -15.85 0.12
N ILE A 141 -9.52 -16.21 -1.17
CA ILE A 141 -8.53 -15.75 -2.16
C ILE A 141 -9.09 -14.64 -3.06
N GLY A 142 -10.43 -14.52 -3.16
CA GLY A 142 -11.10 -13.63 -4.11
C GLY A 142 -11.23 -14.25 -5.50
N TYR A 143 -11.77 -13.48 -6.46
CA TYR A 143 -11.88 -13.90 -7.86
C TYR A 143 -10.70 -13.35 -8.68
N SER A 144 -10.19 -14.14 -9.63
CA SER A 144 -9.27 -13.62 -10.65
C SER A 144 -10.04 -12.77 -11.67
N PHE A 145 -9.34 -11.86 -12.35
CA PHE A 145 -9.89 -11.21 -13.56
C PHE A 145 -10.23 -12.23 -14.66
N ASP A 146 -9.61 -13.40 -14.64
CA ASP A 146 -9.93 -14.51 -15.55
C ASP A 146 -11.33 -15.09 -15.30
N ASP A 147 -11.89 -14.89 -14.10
CA ASP A 147 -13.22 -15.37 -13.70
C ASP A 147 -14.34 -14.35 -13.97
N TYR A 148 -14.02 -13.27 -14.69
CA TYR A 148 -14.98 -12.20 -14.96
C TYR A 148 -15.96 -12.59 -16.07
N THR A 149 -17.24 -12.45 -15.76
CA THR A 149 -18.33 -12.56 -16.73
C THR A 149 -18.47 -11.27 -17.56
N GLU A 150 -19.23 -11.32 -18.67
CA GLU A 150 -19.56 -10.12 -19.46
C GLU A 150 -20.18 -9.01 -18.59
N LYS A 151 -20.99 -9.39 -17.60
CA LYS A 151 -21.59 -8.45 -16.64
C LYS A 151 -20.53 -7.79 -15.76
N ASP A 152 -19.58 -8.56 -15.26
CA ASP A 152 -18.49 -8.05 -14.43
C ASP A 152 -17.64 -7.04 -15.21
N TRP A 153 -17.36 -7.31 -16.49
CA TRP A 153 -16.65 -6.38 -17.36
C TRP A 153 -17.44 -5.10 -17.65
N LYS A 154 -18.77 -5.18 -17.82
CA LYS A 154 -19.63 -4.00 -17.96
C LYS A 154 -19.68 -3.18 -16.68
N ASP A 155 -19.75 -3.82 -15.51
CA ASP A 155 -19.67 -3.16 -14.20
C ASP A 155 -18.30 -2.46 -14.04
N MET A 156 -17.21 -3.11 -14.45
CA MET A 156 -15.86 -2.52 -14.47
C MET A 156 -15.79 -1.28 -15.36
N ALA A 157 -16.27 -1.37 -16.60
CA ALA A 157 -16.29 -0.25 -17.54
C ALA A 157 -17.14 0.92 -17.04
N LEU A 158 -18.32 0.65 -16.49
CA LEU A 158 -19.18 1.68 -15.90
C LEU A 158 -18.50 2.37 -14.71
N GLY A 159 -17.85 1.59 -13.84
CA GLY A 159 -17.07 2.13 -12.73
C GLY A 159 -15.96 3.06 -13.22
N LEU A 160 -15.17 2.61 -14.19
CA LEU A 160 -14.08 3.39 -14.78
C LEU A 160 -14.57 4.67 -15.45
N TRP A 161 -15.73 4.63 -16.12
CA TRP A 161 -16.39 5.81 -16.67
C TRP A 161 -16.68 6.86 -15.58
N HIS A 162 -17.19 6.44 -14.41
CA HIS A 162 -17.39 7.33 -13.26
C HIS A 162 -16.09 7.90 -12.68
N TYR A 163 -14.97 7.19 -12.83
CA TYR A 163 -13.65 7.69 -12.45
C TYR A 163 -12.99 8.59 -13.51
N GLY A 164 -13.65 8.82 -14.65
CA GLY A 164 -13.19 9.68 -15.76
C GLY A 164 -12.32 8.97 -16.80
N TYR A 165 -12.33 7.63 -16.82
CA TYR A 165 -11.58 6.83 -17.78
C TYR A 165 -12.48 6.37 -18.92
N PHE A 166 -12.07 6.68 -20.15
CA PHE A 166 -12.78 6.39 -21.38
C PHE A 166 -11.87 5.63 -22.33
N LYS A 167 -12.45 4.95 -23.33
CA LYS A 167 -11.70 4.21 -24.33
C LYS A 167 -10.59 5.03 -25.01
N ASP A 168 -10.86 6.31 -25.28
CA ASP A 168 -9.96 7.20 -26.01
C ASP A 168 -8.82 7.78 -25.15
N ASN A 169 -8.94 7.72 -23.81
CA ASN A 169 -7.96 8.34 -22.91
C ASN A 169 -7.25 7.35 -21.96
N ILE A 170 -7.77 6.14 -21.80
CA ILE A 170 -7.31 5.22 -20.77
C ILE A 170 -5.83 4.82 -20.96
N ASP A 171 -5.36 4.75 -22.21
CA ASP A 171 -3.98 4.41 -22.54
C ASP A 171 -2.96 5.39 -21.98
N TYR A 172 -3.31 6.68 -21.83
CA TYR A 172 -2.42 7.69 -21.23
C TYR A 172 -2.15 7.44 -19.74
N PHE A 173 -3.03 6.70 -19.06
CA PHE A 173 -2.96 6.46 -17.61
C PHE A 173 -2.48 5.04 -17.26
N ALA A 174 -2.37 4.14 -18.24
CA ALA A 174 -2.06 2.73 -18.03
C ALA A 174 -0.55 2.47 -17.85
N THR A 175 0.06 3.11 -16.86
CA THR A 175 1.52 3.04 -16.64
C THR A 175 1.99 1.77 -15.93
N ASP A 176 1.09 1.07 -15.24
CA ASP A 176 1.41 -0.07 -14.36
C ASP A 176 0.32 -1.16 -14.37
N ILE A 177 -0.36 -1.28 -15.51
CA ILE A 177 -1.46 -2.22 -15.76
C ILE A 177 -1.04 -3.20 -16.86
N ASP A 178 -1.40 -4.46 -16.66
CA ASP A 178 -1.17 -5.51 -17.66
C ASP A 178 -1.93 -5.19 -18.97
N LEU A 179 -1.26 -5.39 -20.11
CA LEU A 179 -1.82 -5.03 -21.41
C LEU A 179 -3.04 -5.87 -21.79
N ASP A 180 -3.08 -7.15 -21.40
CA ASP A 180 -4.21 -8.02 -21.71
C ASP A 180 -5.43 -7.62 -20.86
N LEU A 181 -5.21 -7.33 -19.59
CA LEU A 181 -6.24 -6.75 -18.73
C LEU A 181 -6.78 -5.43 -19.29
N LEU A 182 -5.90 -4.51 -19.69
CA LEU A 182 -6.29 -3.22 -20.27
C LEU A 182 -7.11 -3.40 -21.55
N ASN A 183 -6.65 -4.28 -22.44
CA ASN A 183 -7.34 -4.58 -23.69
C ASN A 183 -8.71 -5.21 -23.47
N ASN A 184 -8.86 -6.06 -22.44
CA ASN A 184 -10.16 -6.61 -22.07
C ASN A 184 -11.10 -5.53 -21.55
N ILE A 185 -10.66 -4.65 -20.65
CA ILE A 185 -11.44 -3.52 -20.16
C ILE A 185 -11.92 -2.63 -21.33
N LYS A 186 -11.04 -2.32 -22.28
CA LYS A 186 -11.34 -1.47 -23.46
C LYS A 186 -12.39 -2.04 -24.42
N LYS A 187 -12.71 -3.34 -24.34
CA LYS A 187 -13.82 -3.93 -25.12
C LYS A 187 -15.18 -3.47 -24.62
N TYR A 188 -15.26 -3.04 -23.35
CA TYR A 188 -16.51 -2.68 -22.66
C TYR A 188 -16.61 -1.19 -22.32
N LEU A 189 -15.50 -0.44 -22.39
CA LEU A 189 -15.48 1.04 -22.43
C LEU A 189 -15.91 1.57 -23.79
#